data_AF-A0A0H2TVN1-F1
#
_entry.id   AF-A0A0H2TVN1-F1
#
_cell.length_a   1.000
_cell.length_b   1.000
_cell.length_c   1.000
_cell.angle_alpha   90.00
_cell.angle_beta   90.00
_cell.angle_gamma   90.00
#
_symmetry.space_group_name_H-M   'P 1'
#
loop_
_entity.id
_entity.type
_entity.pdbx_description
1 polymer ?
#
loop_
_entity_poly.entity_id
_entity_poly.type
_entity_poly.pdbx_seq_one_letter_code
_entity_poly.pdbx_strand_id
1 'polypeptide(L)'
;VVGAINSAWREADFSNYGSIVKVLAPGEDITSAWYTSNTATNTIDGTSMASPHIAGLAVYLAVLEGISDPTKLGDRIVALSTTGKVAGLKRGTPNRIAYNGNA
;
A
#
# COMPACT_ATOMS: atom_id res chain seq x y z
N VAL A 1 -7.54 -4.88 -3.45
CA VAL A 1 -7.18 -3.79 -4.39
C VAL A 1 -6.46 -2.70 -3.63
N VAL A 2 -5.32 -2.27 -4.14
CA VAL A 2 -4.40 -1.30 -3.51
C VAL A 2 -4.31 -0.07 -4.39
N GLY A 3 -4.56 1.11 -3.81
CA GLY A 3 -4.30 2.39 -4.47
C GLY A 3 -2.94 2.98 -4.04
N ALA A 4 -2.47 3.98 -4.78
CA ALA A 4 -1.17 4.61 -4.54
C ALA A 4 -1.32 6.00 -3.92
N ILE A 5 -0.43 6.32 -2.98
CA ILE A 5 -0.22 7.66 -2.45
C ILE A 5 1.23 8.09 -2.60
N ASN A 6 1.47 9.40 -2.53
CA ASN A 6 2.81 9.98 -2.50
C ASN A 6 3.23 10.42 -1.10
N SER A 7 4.48 10.88 -1.00
CA SER A 7 5.12 11.31 0.24
C SER A 7 4.43 12.51 0.91
N ALA A 8 3.61 13.26 0.18
CA ALA A 8 2.83 14.39 0.69
C ALA A 8 1.43 13.98 1.21
N TRP A 9 1.19 12.69 1.44
CA TRP A 9 -0.11 12.15 1.87
C TRP A 9 -1.25 12.51 0.90
N ARG A 10 -0.98 12.48 -0.41
CA ARG A 10 -2.00 12.65 -1.46
C ARG A 10 -2.17 11.38 -2.26
N GLU A 11 -3.39 11.09 -2.69
CA GLU A 11 -3.64 10.02 -3.67
C GLU A 11 -2.92 10.36 -4.97
N ALA A 12 -2.12 9.43 -5.49
CA ALA A 12 -1.32 9.67 -6.69
C ALA A 12 -2.22 9.87 -7.91
N ASP A 13 -1.82 10.76 -8.83
CA ASP A 13 -2.66 11.18 -9.96
C ASP A 13 -3.00 10.02 -10.91
N PHE A 14 -2.11 9.05 -11.06
CA PHE A 14 -2.33 7.83 -11.85
C PHE A 14 -3.14 6.74 -11.11
N SER A 15 -3.35 6.85 -9.79
CA SER A 15 -4.04 5.82 -9.02
C SER A 15 -5.50 5.69 -9.46
N ASN A 16 -5.93 4.47 -9.72
CA ASN A 16 -7.36 4.14 -9.78
C ASN A 16 -8.00 4.33 -8.40
N TYR A 17 -9.31 4.58 -8.42
CA TYR A 17 -10.06 5.05 -7.26
C TYR A 17 -11.43 4.40 -7.13
N GLY A 18 -12.14 4.73 -6.06
CA GLY A 18 -13.51 4.27 -5.79
C GLY A 18 -13.60 3.18 -4.73
N SER A 19 -14.83 2.76 -4.44
CA SER A 19 -15.14 1.88 -3.30
C SER A 19 -14.54 0.47 -3.40
N ILE A 20 -14.02 0.09 -4.57
CA ILE A 20 -13.32 -1.17 -4.77
C ILE A 20 -11.92 -1.17 -4.17
N VAL A 21 -11.29 0.01 -4.03
CA VAL A 21 -10.00 0.17 -3.33
C VAL A 21 -10.22 -0.17 -1.86
N LYS A 22 -9.34 -1.01 -1.29
CA LYS A 22 -9.44 -1.43 0.12
C LYS A 22 -8.49 -0.65 1.02
N VAL A 23 -7.31 -0.33 0.51
CA VAL A 23 -6.22 0.32 1.23
C VAL A 23 -5.32 1.07 0.24
N LEU A 24 -4.65 2.10 0.74
CA LEU A 24 -3.66 2.92 0.06
C LEU A 24 -2.27 2.58 0.60
N ALA A 25 -1.26 2.63 -0.25
CA ALA A 25 0.13 2.42 0.12
C ALA A 25 1.06 3.31 -0.71
N PRO A 26 2.33 3.51 -0.29
CA PRO A 26 3.30 4.29 -1.06
C PRO A 26 3.47 3.74 -2.47
N GLY A 27 3.25 4.59 -3.48
CA GLY A 27 3.33 4.18 -4.89
C GLY A 27 3.89 5.23 -5.83
N GLU A 28 4.31 6.39 -5.34
CA GLU A 28 5.00 7.44 -6.10
C GLU A 28 6.41 7.60 -5.53
N ASP A 29 7.40 7.78 -6.40
CA ASP A 29 8.83 7.86 -6.07
C ASP A 29 9.34 6.63 -5.28
N ILE A 30 8.96 5.42 -5.68
CA ILE A 30 9.38 4.19 -4.99
C ILE A 30 10.66 3.64 -5.59
N THR A 31 11.74 3.70 -4.81
CA THR A 31 13.03 3.08 -5.16
C THR A 31 13.03 1.59 -4.84
N SER A 32 13.44 0.76 -5.79
CA SER A 32 13.67 -0.68 -5.58
C SER A 32 14.78 -1.20 -6.49
N ALA A 33 15.10 -2.49 -6.37
CA ALA A 33 16.07 -3.18 -7.22
C ALA A 33 15.64 -3.15 -8.71
N TRP A 34 16.63 -3.20 -9.61
CA TRP A 34 16.40 -3.15 -11.05
C TRP A 34 17.24 -4.17 -11.83
N TYR A 35 16.75 -4.61 -12.98
CA TYR A 35 17.28 -5.76 -13.71
C TYR A 35 18.62 -5.52 -14.42
N THR A 36 19.10 -4.28 -14.50
CA THR A 36 20.26 -3.91 -15.32
C THR A 36 21.61 -4.26 -14.70
N SER A 37 21.68 -4.53 -13.39
CA SER A 37 22.85 -5.11 -12.71
C SER A 37 22.46 -5.62 -11.31
N ASN A 38 23.35 -6.38 -10.65
CA ASN A 38 23.15 -6.88 -9.29
C ASN A 38 23.11 -5.79 -8.20
N THR A 39 23.46 -4.56 -8.54
CA THR A 39 23.43 -3.39 -7.63
C THR A 39 22.54 -2.28 -8.16
N ALA A 40 21.88 -2.49 -9.29
CA ALA A 40 21.05 -1.48 -9.91
C ALA A 40 19.79 -1.25 -9.09
N THR A 41 19.40 0.01 -9.02
CA THR A 41 18.14 0.45 -8.46
C THR A 41 17.42 1.32 -9.49
N ASN A 42 16.11 1.45 -9.33
CA ASN A 42 15.30 2.37 -10.10
C ASN A 42 14.19 2.93 -9.22
N THR A 43 13.81 4.18 -9.49
CA THR A 43 12.74 4.88 -8.78
C THR A 43 11.62 5.13 -9.76
N ILE A 44 10.46 4.52 -9.49
CA ILE A 44 9.32 4.55 -10.41
C ILE A 44 8.01 4.66 -9.65
N ASP A 45 6.97 4.96 -10.43
CA ASP A 45 5.62 5.17 -9.94
C ASP A 45 4.68 4.04 -10.37
N GLY A 46 3.67 3.77 -9.55
CA GLY A 46 2.56 2.92 -9.92
C GLY A 46 1.82 2.33 -8.74
N THR A 47 0.57 1.94 -8.98
CA THR A 47 -0.13 1.00 -8.08
C THR A 47 0.59 -0.36 -8.03
N SER A 48 1.36 -0.69 -9.07
CA SER A 48 2.34 -1.80 -9.08
C SER A 48 3.43 -1.66 -8.02
N MET A 49 3.76 -0.44 -7.58
CA MET A 49 4.74 -0.17 -6.52
C MET A 49 4.06 -0.09 -5.14
N ALA A 50 2.79 0.32 -5.08
CA ALA A 50 1.98 0.25 -3.87
C ALA A 50 1.65 -1.20 -3.45
N SER A 51 1.32 -2.06 -4.42
CA SER A 51 0.93 -3.46 -4.18
C SER A 51 1.96 -4.30 -3.40
N PRO A 52 3.28 -4.28 -3.72
CA PRO A 52 4.28 -5.08 -3.01
C PRO A 52 4.46 -4.64 -1.55
N HIS A 53 4.20 -3.38 -1.19
CA HIS A 53 4.16 -2.98 0.23
C HIS A 53 3.07 -3.74 1.00
N ILE A 54 1.90 -3.92 0.39
CA ILE A 54 0.80 -4.71 1.00
C ILE A 54 1.12 -6.20 1.02
N ALA A 55 1.75 -6.73 -0.03
CA ALA A 55 2.16 -8.13 -0.06
C ALA A 55 3.18 -8.44 1.07
N GLY A 56 4.19 -7.57 1.24
CA GLY A 56 5.15 -7.69 2.34
C GLY A 56 4.48 -7.55 3.71
N LEU A 57 3.58 -6.57 3.87
CA LEU A 57 2.80 -6.40 5.10
C LEU A 57 1.94 -7.64 5.42
N ALA A 58 1.32 -8.24 4.41
CA ALA A 58 0.53 -9.45 4.57
C ALA A 58 1.39 -10.61 5.11
N VAL A 59 2.55 -10.87 4.52
CA VAL A 59 3.46 -11.92 5.02
C VAL A 59 3.96 -11.59 6.44
N TYR A 60 4.31 -10.34 6.70
CA TYR A 60 4.73 -9.88 8.02
C TYR A 60 3.67 -10.19 9.09
N LEU A 61 2.42 -9.79 8.86
CA LEU A 61 1.32 -10.02 9.81
C LEU A 61 0.94 -11.51 9.90
N ALA A 62 0.99 -12.25 8.79
CA ALA A 62 0.70 -13.68 8.79
C ALA A 62 1.65 -14.44 9.73
N VAL A 63 2.94 -14.11 9.69
CA VAL A 63 3.95 -14.71 10.56
C VAL A 63 3.86 -14.18 11.99
N LEU A 64 3.76 -12.86 12.16
CA LEU A 64 3.75 -12.22 13.47
C LEU A 64 2.53 -12.61 14.32
N GLU A 65 1.35 -12.66 13.71
CA GLU A 65 0.08 -12.88 14.39
C GLU A 65 -0.48 -14.30 14.18
N GLY A 66 0.21 -15.16 13.41
CA GLY A 66 -0.23 -16.53 13.14
C GLY A 66 -1.49 -16.62 12.28
N ILE A 67 -1.71 -15.67 11.37
CA ILE A 67 -2.91 -15.60 10.52
C ILE A 67 -2.63 -16.31 9.19
N SER A 68 -3.21 -17.49 9.00
CA SER A 68 -3.08 -18.28 7.75
C SER A 68 -4.22 -18.07 6.75
N ASP A 69 -5.36 -17.52 7.19
CA ASP A 69 -6.51 -17.25 6.34
C ASP A 69 -6.34 -15.94 5.57
N PRO A 70 -6.35 -15.94 4.21
CA PRO A 70 -6.12 -14.73 3.42
C PRO A 70 -7.19 -13.65 3.60
N THR A 71 -8.44 -14.05 3.88
CA THR A 71 -9.54 -13.10 4.10
C THR A 71 -9.32 -12.38 5.42
N LYS A 72 -9.03 -13.13 6.49
CA LYS A 72 -8.70 -12.54 7.80
C LYS A 72 -7.46 -11.65 7.74
N LEU A 73 -6.49 -12.02 6.92
CA LEU A 73 -5.29 -11.20 6.71
C LEU A 73 -5.61 -9.88 6.01
N GLY A 74 -6.46 -9.91 4.98
CA GLY A 74 -6.97 -8.71 4.32
C GLY A 74 -7.75 -7.81 5.29
N ASP A 75 -8.64 -8.39 6.09
CA ASP A 75 -9.41 -7.66 7.11
C ASP A 75 -8.50 -7.05 8.18
N ARG A 76 -7.45 -7.78 8.59
CA ARG A 76 -6.46 -7.30 9.56
C ARG A 76 -5.69 -6.09 9.03
N ILE A 77 -5.24 -6.12 7.78
CA ILE A 77 -4.57 -4.99 7.12
C ILE A 77 -5.49 -3.76 7.09
N VAL A 78 -6.77 -3.95 6.76
CA VAL A 78 -7.76 -2.85 6.76
C VAL A 78 -7.99 -2.32 8.18
N ALA A 79 -8.11 -3.20 9.17
CA ALA A 79 -8.33 -2.82 10.57
C ALA A 79 -7.16 -2.04 11.18
N LEU A 80 -5.92 -2.36 10.79
CA LEU A 80 -4.72 -1.65 11.23
C LEU A 80 -4.50 -0.31 10.52
N SER A 81 -5.18 -0.06 9.39
CA SER A 81 -4.87 1.08 8.55
C SER A 81 -4.96 2.43 9.28
N THR A 82 -4.00 3.31 9.01
CA THR A 82 -4.08 4.71 9.42
C THR A 82 -5.18 5.40 8.62
N THR A 83 -6.17 5.98 9.30
CA THR A 83 -7.34 6.57 8.65
C THR A 83 -7.33 8.10 8.68
N GLY A 84 -7.96 8.71 7.69
CA GLY A 84 -8.24 10.16 7.66
C GLY A 84 -7.03 11.07 7.41
N LYS A 85 -5.86 10.53 7.03
CA LYS A 85 -4.64 11.30 6.80
C LYS A 85 -4.41 11.71 5.34
N VAL A 86 -4.97 10.98 4.37
CA VAL A 86 -4.78 11.31 2.95
C VAL A 86 -5.64 12.51 2.56
N ALA A 87 -5.05 13.49 1.91
CA ALA A 87 -5.72 14.60 1.24
C ALA A 87 -5.89 14.33 -0.26
N GLY A 88 -6.81 15.05 -0.92
CA GLY A 88 -6.98 14.95 -2.37
C GLY A 88 -7.50 13.58 -2.86
N LEU A 89 -8.22 12.85 -2.00
CA LEU A 89 -8.81 11.57 -2.39
C LEU A 89 -9.81 11.76 -3.52
N LYS A 90 -9.66 10.92 -4.55
CA LYS A 90 -10.61 10.79 -5.64
C LYS A 90 -11.88 10.11 -5.13
N ARG A 91 -12.98 10.38 -5.83
CA ARG A 91 -14.33 10.06 -5.38
C ARG A 91 -14.49 8.59 -4.98
N GLY A 92 -14.85 8.36 -3.72
CA GLY A 92 -15.19 7.04 -3.20
C GLY A 92 -14.00 6.19 -2.75
N THR A 93 -12.76 6.67 -2.87
CA THR A 93 -11.60 5.98 -2.31
C THR A 93 -11.64 6.04 -0.78
N PRO A 94 -11.57 4.90 -0.06
CA PRO A 94 -11.48 4.91 1.40
C PRO A 94 -10.17 5.55 1.87
N ASN A 95 -10.26 6.46 2.85
CA ASN A 95 -9.08 7.09 3.46
C ASN A 95 -8.41 6.13 4.45
N ARG A 96 -7.70 5.13 3.94
CA ARG A 96 -7.08 4.03 4.70
C ARG A 96 -5.69 3.77 4.16
N ILE A 97 -4.66 4.01 4.96
CA ILE A 97 -3.27 3.83 4.58
C ILE A 97 -2.72 2.63 5.32
N ALA A 98 -2.03 1.74 4.61
CA ALA A 98 -1.42 0.56 5.21
C ALA A 98 -0.48 0.93 6.36
N TYR A 99 -0.57 0.16 7.45
CA TYR A 99 0.23 0.34 8.66
C TYR A 99 0.58 -1.03 9.22
N ASN A 100 1.82 -1.21 9.64
CA ASN A 100 2.33 -2.49 10.15
C ASN A 100 2.08 -2.70 11.65
N GLY A 101 1.44 -1.75 12.34
CA GLY A 101 1.13 -1.89 13.77
C GLY A 101 2.31 -1.63 14.71
N ASN A 102 3.47 -1.21 14.19
CA ASN A 102 4.63 -0.89 15.01
C ASN A 102 4.75 0.63 15.18
N ALA A 103 4.57 1.10 16.42
CA ALA A 103 4.58 2.51 16.81
C ALA A 103 5.94 2.96 17.33
#